data_AF-A0A2V8VL41-F1
#
_entry.id   AF-A0A2V8VL41-F1
#
_cell.length_a   1.000
_cell.length_b   1.000
_cell.length_c   1.000
_cell.angle_alpha   90.00
_cell.angle_beta   90.00
_cell.angle_gamma   90.00
#
_symmetry.space_group_name_H-M   'P 1'
#
loop_
_entity.id
_entity.type
_entity.pdbx_description
1 polymer ?
#
loop_
_entity_poly.entity_id
_entity_poly.type
_entity_poly.pdbx_seq_one_letter_code
_entity_poly.pdbx_strand_id
1 'polypeptide(L)'
;MQNRGTTLWTGLLCGFLAAGGAASILSAQTPTAPTAGEPRVNSPALVRALASMRPDYMRYIFSVRPLAPGVGRRLYMALVRPGATDPGGRGSAPYAGRGARNDIVYDEAAVSSGHSVAWSRLLLDHEYFHARHMAGATLLPVARGDSLEVERHYNEAAAWGFNVAEARAGQYTGLREDEFREALDRLGEHYAALRTLLKDADPKRWSRLSELLSRPDRLIETADGPSAADRPRPSGLVRSSTIR
;
A
#
# COMPACT_ATOMS: atom_id res chain seq x y z
N MET A 1 16.53 32.10 -16.35
CA MET A 1 17.37 31.34 -15.38
C MET A 1 16.51 30.25 -14.77
N GLN A 2 16.82 29.00 -15.09
CA GLN A 2 16.13 27.80 -14.62
C GLN A 2 16.56 27.49 -13.20
N ASN A 3 15.61 27.23 -12.30
CA ASN A 3 15.88 26.57 -11.03
C ASN A 3 15.18 25.20 -11.05
N ARG A 4 15.90 24.18 -11.50
CA ARG A 4 15.47 22.78 -11.47
C ARG A 4 15.77 22.24 -10.07
N GLY A 5 14.76 22.20 -9.21
CA GLY A 5 14.81 21.46 -7.96
C GLY A 5 14.72 19.97 -8.21
N THR A 6 15.87 19.32 -8.47
CA THR A 6 16.01 17.86 -8.42
C THR A 6 15.70 17.37 -7.00
N THR A 7 14.53 16.76 -6.81
CA THR A 7 14.12 16.17 -5.53
C THR A 7 14.42 14.68 -5.58
N LEU A 8 15.40 14.23 -4.79
CA LEU A 8 15.78 12.82 -4.66
C LEU A 8 14.75 12.09 -3.79
N TRP A 9 13.91 11.29 -4.41
CA TRP A 9 13.04 10.31 -3.75
C TRP A 9 13.80 8.98 -3.68
N THR A 10 14.45 8.68 -2.57
CA THR A 10 14.96 7.32 -2.33
C THR A 10 13.78 6.40 -2.02
N GLY A 11 13.70 5.27 -2.73
CA GLY A 11 12.53 4.40 -2.82
C GLY A 11 11.90 4.00 -1.48
N LEU A 12 10.58 3.93 -1.49
CA LEU A 12 9.78 3.33 -0.42
C LEU A 12 10.06 1.81 -0.45
N LEU A 13 10.97 1.35 0.41
CA LEU A 13 11.24 -0.07 0.60
C LEU A 13 10.41 -0.59 1.78
N CYS A 14 9.44 -1.45 1.49
CA CYS A 14 8.70 -2.23 2.49
C CYS A 14 9.56 -3.40 3.01
N GLY A 15 10.59 -3.10 3.82
CA GLY A 15 11.48 -4.11 4.41
C GLY A 15 11.19 -4.40 5.90
N PHE A 16 11.20 -5.69 6.26
CA PHE A 16 11.18 -6.20 7.65
C PHE A 16 12.57 -6.22 8.29
N LEU A 17 12.62 -5.93 9.59
CA LEU A 17 13.70 -6.32 10.50
C LEU A 17 13.15 -7.37 11.48
N ALA A 18 13.63 -8.61 11.40
CA ALA A 18 13.36 -9.65 12.39
C ALA A 18 14.62 -9.90 13.23
N ALA A 19 14.47 -9.81 14.55
CA ALA A 19 15.50 -10.10 15.54
C ALA A 19 15.53 -11.59 15.93
N GLY A 20 16.74 -12.15 16.02
CA GLY A 20 17.16 -13.09 17.08
C GLY A 20 16.59 -14.51 17.14
N GLY A 21 17.31 -15.46 16.53
CA GLY A 21 17.84 -16.70 17.15
C GLY A 21 16.90 -17.85 17.56
N ALA A 22 17.00 -18.99 16.87
CA ALA A 22 17.50 -20.27 17.42
C ALA A 22 17.39 -21.45 16.42
N ALA A 23 18.45 -22.27 16.41
CA ALA A 23 18.54 -23.70 16.07
C ALA A 23 17.99 -24.23 14.73
N SER A 24 18.90 -24.47 13.77
CA SER A 24 18.63 -25.21 12.54
C SER A 24 18.77 -26.72 12.72
N ILE A 25 17.70 -27.48 12.53
CA ILE A 25 17.77 -28.90 12.11
C ILE A 25 17.55 -28.89 10.60
N LEU A 26 18.59 -29.24 9.82
CA LEU A 26 18.45 -29.41 8.38
C LEU A 26 17.59 -30.64 8.08
N SER A 27 16.39 -30.42 7.56
CA SER A 27 15.69 -31.42 6.75
C SER A 27 15.67 -30.91 5.32
N ALA A 28 16.40 -31.60 4.44
CA ALA A 28 16.40 -31.34 3.02
C ALA A 28 15.00 -31.62 2.45
N GLN A 29 14.24 -30.57 2.18
CA GLN A 29 13.01 -30.68 1.40
C GLN A 29 13.38 -30.64 -0.08
N THR A 30 13.04 -31.72 -0.77
CA THR A 30 13.08 -31.83 -2.23
C THR A 30 12.26 -30.69 -2.84
N PRO A 31 12.77 -29.98 -3.88
CA PRO A 31 11.98 -28.92 -4.52
C PRO A 31 10.75 -29.54 -5.18
N THR A 32 9.58 -29.22 -4.64
CA THR A 32 8.30 -29.58 -5.25
C THR A 32 8.16 -28.72 -6.51
N ALA A 33 7.95 -29.35 -7.67
CA ALA A 33 7.72 -28.63 -8.91
C ALA A 33 6.51 -27.67 -8.76
N PRO A 34 6.57 -26.45 -9.33
CA PRO A 34 5.49 -25.48 -9.20
C PRO A 34 4.21 -26.06 -9.80
N THR A 35 3.17 -26.16 -8.99
CA THR A 35 1.87 -26.68 -9.39
C THR A 35 1.28 -25.71 -10.42
N ALA A 36 0.96 -26.20 -11.62
CA ALA A 36 0.28 -25.43 -12.64
C ALA A 36 -1.13 -25.07 -12.14
N GLY A 37 -1.31 -23.88 -11.54
CA GLY A 37 -2.61 -23.45 -11.06
C GLY A 37 -2.65 -22.24 -10.14
N GLU A 38 -1.53 -21.85 -9.51
CA GLU A 38 -1.54 -20.67 -8.63
C GLU A 38 -1.62 -19.36 -9.43
N PRO A 39 -2.61 -18.49 -9.15
CA PRO A 39 -2.76 -17.23 -9.86
C PRO A 39 -1.58 -16.31 -9.57
N ARG A 40 -0.84 -15.96 -10.62
CA ARG A 40 0.26 -14.99 -10.53
C ARG A 40 -0.28 -13.58 -10.26
N VAL A 41 0.48 -12.78 -9.52
CA VAL A 41 0.16 -11.37 -9.23
C VAL A 41 -0.03 -10.55 -10.51
N ASN A 42 0.80 -10.79 -11.53
CA ASN A 42 0.67 -10.13 -12.83
C ASN A 42 -0.35 -10.79 -13.77
N SER A 43 -1.17 -11.73 -13.30
CA SER A 43 -2.17 -12.36 -14.15
C SER A 43 -3.17 -11.31 -14.66
N PRO A 44 -3.51 -11.29 -15.96
CA PRO A 44 -4.46 -10.33 -16.51
C PRO A 44 -5.82 -10.35 -15.81
N ALA A 45 -6.24 -11.50 -15.27
CA ALA A 45 -7.48 -11.62 -14.53
C ALA A 45 -7.46 -10.85 -13.20
N LEU A 46 -6.39 -10.97 -12.40
CA LEU A 46 -6.24 -10.26 -11.14
C LEU A 46 -6.16 -8.75 -11.36
N VAL A 47 -5.36 -8.31 -12.33
CA VAL A 47 -5.22 -6.90 -12.68
C VAL A 47 -6.55 -6.30 -13.16
N ARG A 48 -7.33 -7.04 -13.98
CA ARG A 48 -8.69 -6.61 -14.38
C ARG A 48 -9.66 -6.57 -13.20
N ALA A 49 -9.60 -7.53 -12.27
CA ALA A 49 -10.44 -7.55 -11.09
C ALA A 49 -10.14 -6.32 -10.20
N LEU A 50 -8.88 -5.94 -10.03
CA LEU A 50 -8.52 -4.73 -9.30
C LEU A 50 -8.96 -3.44 -10.03
N ALA A 51 -8.73 -3.35 -11.33
CA ALA A 51 -9.21 -2.22 -12.14
C ALA A 51 -10.74 -2.07 -12.12
N SER A 52 -11.48 -3.15 -11.87
CA SER A 52 -12.93 -3.11 -11.71
C SER A 52 -13.36 -2.56 -10.34
N MET A 53 -12.57 -2.77 -9.28
CA MET A 53 -12.80 -2.12 -7.98
C MET A 53 -12.34 -0.66 -7.97
N ARG A 54 -11.30 -0.36 -8.74
CA ARG A 54 -10.64 0.95 -8.81
C ARG A 54 -10.61 1.43 -10.27
N PRO A 55 -11.66 2.11 -10.76
CA PRO A 55 -11.77 2.50 -12.17
C PRO A 55 -10.64 3.41 -12.68
N ASP A 56 -9.93 4.09 -11.78
CA ASP A 56 -8.78 4.95 -12.08
C ASP A 56 -7.42 4.24 -11.89
N TYR A 57 -7.38 2.95 -11.55
CA TYR A 57 -6.15 2.17 -11.33
C TYR A 57 -5.11 2.36 -12.45
N MET A 58 -5.57 2.25 -13.70
CA MET A 58 -4.72 2.36 -14.88
C MET A 58 -4.16 3.76 -15.13
N ARG A 59 -4.66 4.78 -14.43
CA ARG A 59 -4.09 6.15 -14.48
C ARG A 59 -2.76 6.23 -13.73
N TYR A 60 -2.60 5.44 -12.67
CA TYR A 60 -1.44 5.51 -11.76
C TYR A 60 -0.49 4.32 -11.89
N ILE A 61 -0.97 3.17 -12.36
CA ILE A 61 -0.16 1.96 -12.55
C ILE A 61 0.13 1.74 -14.04
N PHE A 62 1.42 1.65 -14.38
CA PHE A 62 1.91 1.36 -15.73
C PHE A 62 1.93 -0.15 -15.99
N SER A 63 2.63 -0.91 -15.14
CA SER A 63 2.72 -2.35 -15.25
C SER A 63 2.87 -3.02 -13.88
N VAL A 64 2.59 -4.33 -13.83
CA VAL A 64 2.82 -5.20 -12.67
C VAL A 64 3.70 -6.35 -13.13
N ARG A 65 4.85 -6.55 -12.49
CA ARG A 65 5.84 -7.55 -12.92
C ARG A 65 6.66 -8.09 -11.76
N PRO A 66 7.19 -9.31 -11.84
CA PRO A 66 8.06 -9.84 -10.80
C PRO A 66 9.36 -9.03 -10.72
N LEU A 67 10.02 -9.09 -9.57
CA LEU A 67 11.39 -8.61 -9.40
C LEU A 67 12.33 -9.32 -10.38
N ALA A 68 13.39 -8.62 -10.79
CA ALA A 68 14.41 -9.23 -11.63
C ALA A 68 15.07 -10.40 -10.88
N PRO A 69 15.42 -11.51 -11.57
CA PRO A 69 16.12 -12.62 -10.95
C PRO A 69 17.37 -12.16 -10.18
N GLY A 70 17.54 -12.66 -8.95
CA GLY A 70 18.67 -12.31 -8.08
C GLY A 70 18.47 -11.05 -7.21
N VAL A 71 17.36 -10.32 -7.37
CA VAL A 71 17.01 -9.19 -6.51
C VAL A 71 16.21 -9.70 -5.30
N GLY A 72 16.91 -10.10 -4.22
CA GLY A 72 16.29 -10.50 -2.97
C GLY A 72 16.10 -9.31 -2.02
N ARG A 73 14.85 -8.89 -1.80
CA ARG A 73 14.57 -7.68 -0.98
C ARG A 73 13.66 -7.92 0.23
N ARG A 74 13.19 -9.16 0.45
CA ARG A 74 12.27 -9.52 1.56
C ARG A 74 11.10 -8.53 1.69
N LEU A 75 10.54 -8.15 0.53
CA LEU A 75 9.38 -7.26 0.41
C LEU A 75 8.31 -7.98 -0.39
N TYR A 76 7.04 -7.69 -0.13
CA TYR A 76 5.97 -8.22 -0.97
C TYR A 76 5.96 -7.53 -2.33
N MET A 77 5.77 -6.22 -2.30
CA MET A 77 5.69 -5.38 -3.47
C MET A 77 6.38 -4.04 -3.23
N ALA A 78 6.69 -3.33 -4.31
CA ALA A 78 7.20 -1.98 -4.26
C ALA A 78 6.82 -1.21 -5.53
N LEU A 79 6.57 0.08 -5.39
CA LEU A 79 6.49 1.01 -6.52
C LEU A 79 7.87 1.46 -6.99
N VAL A 80 8.05 1.44 -8.30
CA VAL A 80 9.25 1.94 -8.95
C VAL A 80 8.89 2.72 -10.21
N ARG A 81 9.81 3.56 -10.69
CA ARG A 81 9.61 4.16 -12.03
C ARG A 81 9.52 3.07 -13.10
N PRO A 82 8.78 3.30 -14.20
CA PRO A 82 8.69 2.36 -15.31
C PRO A 82 10.06 1.84 -15.77
N GLY A 83 10.18 0.51 -15.85
CA GLY A 83 11.39 -0.18 -16.30
C GLY A 83 12.51 -0.36 -15.25
N ALA A 84 12.38 0.17 -14.03
CA ALA A 84 13.39 -0.04 -12.98
C ALA A 84 13.38 -1.48 -12.43
N THR A 85 14.54 -2.12 -12.34
CA THR A 85 14.64 -3.55 -12.01
C THR A 85 14.86 -3.85 -10.52
N ASP A 86 15.50 -2.95 -9.78
CA ASP A 86 15.78 -3.10 -8.34
C ASP A 86 15.17 -1.94 -7.56
N PRO A 87 14.14 -2.14 -6.71
CA PRO A 87 13.51 -1.07 -5.96
C PRO A 87 14.46 -0.35 -4.98
N GLY A 88 15.55 -0.99 -4.55
CA GLY A 88 16.56 -0.36 -3.70
C GLY A 88 17.62 0.46 -4.46
N GLY A 89 17.58 0.47 -5.79
CA GLY A 89 18.52 1.19 -6.62
C GLY A 89 18.31 2.71 -6.57
N ARG A 90 19.42 3.48 -6.61
CA ARG A 90 19.38 4.95 -6.64
C ARG A 90 18.55 5.54 -7.78
N GLY A 91 18.41 4.81 -8.89
CA GLY A 91 17.62 5.21 -10.04
C GLY A 91 16.16 4.76 -10.00
N SER A 92 15.72 4.02 -8.98
CA SER A 92 14.44 3.29 -9.06
C SER A 92 13.25 4.04 -8.49
N ALA A 93 13.50 5.22 -7.93
CA ALA A 93 12.53 6.14 -7.39
C ALA A 93 11.25 6.20 -8.25
N PRO A 94 10.05 5.95 -7.68
CA PRO A 94 8.82 6.16 -8.42
C PRO A 94 8.65 7.63 -8.82
N TYR A 95 7.96 7.85 -9.93
CA TYR A 95 7.50 9.18 -10.33
C TYR A 95 6.45 9.71 -9.36
N ALA A 96 6.53 11.01 -9.10
CA ALA A 96 5.58 11.75 -8.28
C ALA A 96 5.09 13.00 -9.02
N GLY A 97 3.95 13.55 -8.59
CA GLY A 97 3.28 14.69 -9.20
C GLY A 97 2.20 14.31 -10.22
N ARG A 98 1.52 15.33 -10.76
CA ARG A 98 0.39 15.14 -11.67
C ARG A 98 0.80 14.30 -12.89
N GLY A 99 0.04 13.23 -13.14
CA GLY A 99 0.29 12.31 -14.25
C GLY A 99 1.37 11.26 -13.98
N ALA A 100 1.89 11.18 -12.75
CA ALA A 100 2.79 10.11 -12.35
C ALA A 100 2.13 8.74 -12.55
N ARG A 101 2.88 7.85 -13.21
CA ARG A 101 2.47 6.49 -13.49
C ARG A 101 3.67 5.56 -13.30
N ASN A 102 3.51 4.54 -12.46
CA ASN A 102 4.61 3.75 -11.91
C ASN A 102 4.42 2.24 -12.15
N ASP A 103 5.52 1.49 -12.11
CA ASP A 103 5.47 0.03 -12.09
C ASP A 103 5.30 -0.47 -10.65
N ILE A 104 4.57 -1.57 -10.50
CA ILE A 104 4.62 -2.42 -9.30
C ILE A 104 5.56 -3.58 -9.59
N VAL A 105 6.59 -3.73 -8.78
CA VAL A 105 7.44 -4.92 -8.74
C VAL A 105 7.10 -5.77 -7.52
N TYR A 106 7.12 -7.09 -7.65
CA TYR A 106 6.79 -8.00 -6.54
C TYR A 106 7.76 -9.19 -6.44
N ASP A 107 7.98 -9.65 -5.21
CA ASP A 107 8.73 -10.88 -4.94
C ASP A 107 7.78 -12.08 -5.03
N GLU A 108 7.94 -12.92 -6.04
CA GLU A 108 7.10 -14.10 -6.26
C GLU A 108 7.07 -15.01 -5.04
N ALA A 109 8.23 -15.30 -4.45
CA ALA A 109 8.32 -16.20 -3.31
C ALA A 109 7.65 -15.62 -2.07
N ALA A 110 7.75 -14.31 -1.85
CA ALA A 110 7.10 -13.67 -0.72
C ALA A 110 5.58 -13.66 -0.88
N VAL A 111 5.07 -13.38 -2.09
CA VAL A 111 3.62 -13.23 -2.31
C VAL A 111 2.90 -14.57 -2.50
N SER A 112 3.57 -15.59 -3.05
CA SER A 112 2.94 -16.89 -3.32
C SER A 112 3.05 -17.89 -2.16
N SER A 113 3.78 -17.58 -1.09
CA SER A 113 4.02 -18.54 0.00
C SER A 113 2.79 -18.71 0.91
N GLY A 114 1.86 -19.56 0.49
CA GLY A 114 0.70 -19.93 1.30
C GLY A 114 -0.42 -18.90 1.35
N HIS A 115 -0.28 -17.74 0.69
CA HIS A 115 -1.33 -16.72 0.61
C HIS A 115 -2.33 -16.96 -0.53
N SER A 116 -3.49 -16.36 -0.39
CA SER A 116 -4.62 -16.41 -1.30
C SER A 116 -4.49 -15.39 -2.43
N VAL A 117 -5.31 -15.55 -3.46
CA VAL A 117 -5.46 -14.55 -4.53
C VAL A 117 -5.98 -13.22 -3.97
N ALA A 118 -6.82 -13.27 -2.94
CA ALA A 118 -7.37 -12.09 -2.31
C ALA A 118 -6.29 -11.29 -1.56
N TRP A 119 -5.30 -11.96 -0.96
CA TRP A 119 -4.10 -11.30 -0.44
C TRP A 119 -3.30 -10.59 -1.52
N SER A 120 -3.05 -11.25 -2.66
CA SER A 120 -2.41 -10.60 -3.81
C SER A 120 -3.18 -9.37 -4.29
N ARG A 121 -4.51 -9.41 -4.27
CA ARG A 121 -5.37 -8.27 -4.61
C ARG A 121 -5.24 -7.13 -3.61
N LEU A 122 -5.19 -7.44 -2.31
CA LEU A 122 -4.98 -6.48 -1.24
C LEU A 122 -3.63 -5.78 -1.39
N LEU A 123 -2.55 -6.53 -1.61
CA LEU A 123 -1.21 -5.97 -1.81
C LEU A 123 -1.12 -5.05 -3.05
N LEU A 124 -1.79 -5.42 -4.15
CA LEU A 124 -1.83 -4.54 -5.32
C LEU A 124 -2.63 -3.25 -5.05
N ASP A 125 -3.70 -3.33 -4.27
CA ASP A 125 -4.49 -2.15 -3.89
C ASP A 125 -3.72 -1.25 -2.90
N HIS A 126 -2.87 -1.84 -2.04
CA HIS A 126 -1.91 -1.12 -1.19
C HIS A 126 -0.90 -0.32 -2.01
N GLU A 127 -0.27 -0.94 -3.00
CA GLU A 127 0.65 -0.21 -3.89
C GLU A 127 -0.10 0.82 -4.76
N TYR A 128 -1.33 0.53 -5.19
CA TYR A 128 -2.15 1.53 -5.89
C TYR A 128 -2.44 2.76 -5.02
N PHE A 129 -2.72 2.58 -3.73
CA PHE A 129 -2.90 3.68 -2.79
C PHE A 129 -1.68 4.60 -2.77
N HIS A 130 -0.47 4.03 -2.67
CA HIS A 130 0.79 4.78 -2.72
C HIS A 130 0.99 5.49 -4.05
N ALA A 131 0.72 4.83 -5.18
CA ALA A 131 0.87 5.43 -6.51
C ALA A 131 -0.06 6.63 -6.68
N ARG A 132 -1.31 6.49 -6.22
CA ARG A 132 -2.32 7.54 -6.23
C ARG A 132 -1.94 8.70 -5.31
N HIS A 133 -1.40 8.41 -4.12
CA HIS A 133 -0.87 9.44 -3.23
C HIS A 133 0.30 10.22 -3.86
N MET A 134 1.28 9.52 -4.46
CA MET A 134 2.42 10.16 -5.14
C MET A 134 1.99 11.04 -6.32
N ALA A 135 0.92 10.67 -7.02
CA ALA A 135 0.32 11.49 -8.06
C ALA A 135 -0.43 12.73 -7.53
N GLY A 136 -0.56 12.87 -6.20
CA GLY A 136 -1.27 13.95 -5.53
C GLY A 136 -2.79 13.72 -5.44
N ALA A 137 -3.27 12.50 -5.69
CA ALA A 137 -4.69 12.21 -5.81
C ALA A 137 -5.36 11.72 -4.49
N THR A 138 -4.59 11.46 -3.44
CA THR A 138 -5.05 11.00 -2.12
C THR A 138 -4.85 12.11 -1.08
N LEU A 139 -5.82 12.33 -0.17
CA LEU A 139 -5.64 13.24 0.97
C LEU A 139 -4.76 12.59 2.03
N LEU A 140 -3.46 12.77 1.88
CA LEU A 140 -2.52 12.63 2.98
C LEU A 140 -1.78 13.96 3.08
N PRO A 141 -1.96 14.75 4.15
CA PRO A 141 -1.12 15.91 4.36
C PRO A 141 0.32 15.43 4.34
N VAL A 142 1.08 15.96 3.40
CA VAL A 142 2.43 15.48 3.20
C VAL A 142 3.20 15.76 4.48
N ALA A 143 3.76 14.73 5.11
CA ALA A 143 4.68 14.87 6.24
C ALA A 143 6.05 15.45 5.78
N ARG A 144 6.06 16.25 4.71
CA ARG A 144 7.22 16.84 4.05
C ARG A 144 8.01 17.67 5.04
N GLY A 145 9.32 17.45 5.05
CA GLY A 145 10.28 18.32 5.75
C GLY A 145 10.92 17.70 6.99
N ASP A 146 10.45 16.55 7.45
CA ASP A 146 10.97 15.87 8.64
C ASP A 146 11.22 14.40 8.34
N SER A 147 12.16 13.80 9.08
CA SER A 147 12.73 12.46 8.91
C SER A 147 11.99 11.52 7.93
N LEU A 148 12.73 10.97 6.96
CA LEU A 148 12.25 9.95 6.02
C LEU A 148 11.50 8.79 6.72
N GLU A 149 11.83 8.51 7.98
CA GLU A 149 11.15 7.47 8.76
C GLU A 149 9.72 7.87 9.18
N VAL A 150 9.49 9.13 9.54
CA VAL A 150 8.14 9.63 9.88
C VAL A 150 7.24 9.56 8.65
N GLU A 151 7.73 10.05 7.50
CA GLU A 151 7.00 9.99 6.23
C GLU A 151 6.71 8.54 5.84
N ARG A 152 7.72 7.66 5.91
CA ARG A 152 7.56 6.23 5.62
C ARG A 152 6.48 5.60 6.50
N HIS A 153 6.59 5.71 7.82
CA HIS A 153 5.64 5.04 8.73
C HIS A 153 4.24 5.63 8.64
N TYR A 154 4.11 6.95 8.39
CA TYR A 154 2.81 7.57 8.16
C TYR A 154 2.13 7.07 6.88
N ASN A 155 2.85 7.08 5.76
CA ASN A 155 2.30 6.66 4.47
C ASN A 155 1.96 5.16 4.47
N GLU A 156 2.81 4.32 5.07
CA GLU A 156 2.51 2.88 5.23
C GLU A 156 1.32 2.62 6.13
N ALA A 157 1.22 3.30 7.28
CA ALA A 157 0.06 3.15 8.16
C ALA A 157 -1.24 3.61 7.47
N ALA A 158 -1.17 4.64 6.63
CA ALA A 158 -2.32 5.10 5.85
C ALA A 158 -2.77 4.07 4.81
N ALA A 159 -1.84 3.49 4.05
CA ALA A 159 -2.12 2.46 3.06
C ALA A 159 -2.70 1.20 3.72
N TRP A 160 -2.02 0.62 4.71
CA TRP A 160 -2.53 -0.54 5.45
C TRP A 160 -3.87 -0.25 6.13
N GLY A 161 -4.05 0.93 6.71
CA GLY A 161 -5.31 1.35 7.32
C GLY A 161 -6.47 1.37 6.32
N PHE A 162 -6.21 1.91 5.12
CA PHE A 162 -7.15 1.87 4.00
C PHE A 162 -7.51 0.43 3.61
N ASN A 163 -6.51 -0.43 3.37
CA ASN A 163 -6.77 -1.81 2.97
C ASN A 163 -7.48 -2.62 4.07
N VAL A 164 -7.17 -2.40 5.35
CA VAL A 164 -7.91 -3.01 6.47
C VAL A 164 -9.38 -2.58 6.47
N ALA A 165 -9.67 -1.30 6.21
CA ALA A 165 -11.04 -0.80 6.13
C ALA A 165 -11.82 -1.43 4.96
N GLU A 166 -11.20 -1.51 3.78
CA GLU A 166 -11.80 -2.16 2.60
C GLU A 166 -12.02 -3.67 2.82
N ALA A 167 -11.11 -4.33 3.54
CA ALA A 167 -11.26 -5.74 3.92
C ALA A 167 -12.47 -5.93 4.83
N ARG A 168 -12.65 -5.06 5.83
CA ARG A 168 -13.85 -5.04 6.70
C ARG A 168 -15.13 -4.77 5.91
N ALA A 169 -15.05 -3.97 4.84
CA ALA A 169 -16.15 -3.71 3.93
C ALA A 169 -16.39 -4.85 2.90
N GLY A 170 -15.65 -5.96 2.99
CA GLY A 170 -15.84 -7.14 2.15
C GLY A 170 -15.29 -7.04 0.72
N GLN A 171 -14.43 -6.06 0.43
CA GLN A 171 -13.94 -5.84 -0.94
C GLN A 171 -12.98 -6.93 -1.44
N TYR A 172 -12.29 -7.62 -0.52
CA TYR A 172 -11.40 -8.73 -0.84
C TYR A 172 -12.07 -10.08 -0.57
N THR A 173 -13.05 -10.45 -1.41
CA THR A 173 -13.69 -11.77 -1.31
C THR A 173 -12.65 -12.89 -1.40
N GLY A 174 -12.67 -13.80 -0.43
CA GLY A 174 -11.71 -14.91 -0.33
C GLY A 174 -10.45 -14.60 0.48
N LEU A 175 -10.33 -13.40 1.06
CA LEU A 175 -9.28 -13.08 2.04
C LEU A 175 -9.51 -13.92 3.29
N ARG A 176 -8.48 -14.63 3.73
CA ARG A 176 -8.56 -15.49 4.92
C ARG A 176 -8.32 -14.70 6.21
N GLU A 177 -8.67 -15.30 7.33
CA GLU A 177 -8.55 -14.66 8.64
C GLU A 177 -7.09 -14.41 9.06
N ASP A 178 -6.18 -15.36 8.76
CA ASP A 178 -4.75 -15.24 9.00
C ASP A 178 -4.14 -14.07 8.21
N GLU A 179 -4.57 -13.89 6.97
CA GLU A 179 -4.11 -12.81 6.08
C GLU A 179 -4.66 -11.45 6.53
N PHE A 180 -5.91 -11.42 6.97
CA PHE A 180 -6.48 -10.21 7.56
C PHE A 180 -5.79 -9.83 8.87
N ARG A 181 -5.42 -10.81 9.70
CA ARG A 181 -4.59 -10.59 10.89
C ARG A 181 -3.24 -10.01 10.51
N GLU A 182 -2.61 -10.55 9.49
CA GLU A 182 -1.33 -10.06 9.00
C GLU A 182 -1.44 -8.58 8.57
N ALA A 183 -2.47 -8.19 7.81
CA ALA A 183 -2.69 -6.80 7.44
C ALA A 183 -2.88 -5.86 8.67
N LEU A 184 -3.56 -6.35 9.72
CA LEU A 184 -3.68 -5.61 10.99
C LEU A 184 -2.34 -5.48 11.70
N ASP A 185 -1.52 -6.52 11.69
CA ASP A 185 -0.18 -6.48 12.29
C ASP A 185 0.71 -5.47 11.56
N ARG A 186 0.67 -5.44 10.23
CA ARG A 186 1.40 -4.44 9.42
C ARG A 186 0.96 -3.01 9.74
N LEU A 187 -0.35 -2.78 9.83
CA LEU A 187 -0.88 -1.49 10.27
C LEU A 187 -0.36 -1.12 11.67
N GLY A 188 -0.42 -2.06 12.61
CA GLY A 188 0.03 -1.90 13.99
C GLY A 188 1.51 -1.54 14.10
N GLU A 189 2.37 -2.22 13.35
CA GLU A 189 3.81 -1.97 13.29
C GLU A 189 4.13 -0.53 12.87
N HIS A 190 3.54 -0.07 11.76
CA HIS A 190 3.79 1.28 11.26
C HIS A 190 3.17 2.36 12.17
N TYR A 191 1.98 2.12 12.71
CA TYR A 191 1.34 3.03 13.66
C TYR A 191 2.15 3.16 14.96
N ALA A 192 2.66 2.05 15.49
CA ALA A 192 3.48 2.04 16.71
C ALA A 192 4.82 2.74 16.48
N ALA A 193 5.50 2.49 15.36
CA ALA A 193 6.74 3.17 15.00
C ALA A 193 6.53 4.69 14.85
N LEU A 194 5.47 5.10 14.14
CA LEU A 194 5.12 6.52 14.01
C LEU A 194 4.84 7.18 15.37
N ARG A 195 4.11 6.48 16.24
CA ARG A 195 3.84 6.95 17.60
C ARG A 195 5.13 7.15 18.39
N THR A 196 6.05 6.19 18.34
CA THR A 196 7.33 6.29 19.04
C THR A 196 8.14 7.49 18.57
N LEU A 197 8.13 7.78 17.26
CA LEU A 197 8.87 8.91 16.70
C LEU A 197 8.30 10.28 17.10
N LEU A 198 6.96 10.39 17.24
CA LEU A 198 6.30 11.69 17.36
C LEU A 198 5.64 11.98 18.70
N LYS A 199 5.17 10.98 19.45
CA LYS A 199 4.26 11.21 20.58
C LYS A 199 4.84 12.17 21.62
N ASP A 200 6.13 12.04 21.92
CA ASP A 200 6.81 12.86 22.92
C ASP A 200 7.59 14.03 22.28
N ALA A 201 8.15 13.82 21.09
CA ALA A 201 8.94 14.83 20.37
C ALA A 201 8.06 15.94 19.73
N ASP A 202 6.89 15.57 19.21
CA ASP A 202 5.90 16.48 18.60
C ASP A 202 4.45 15.97 18.83
N PRO A 203 3.92 16.15 20.06
CA PRO A 203 2.59 15.63 20.44
C PRO A 203 1.45 16.22 19.59
N LYS A 204 1.58 17.48 19.17
CA LYS A 204 0.56 18.16 18.34
C LYS A 204 0.47 17.51 16.96
N ARG A 205 1.62 17.23 16.34
CA ARG A 205 1.65 16.53 15.07
C ARG A 205 1.20 15.08 15.20
N TRP A 206 1.61 14.38 16.25
CA TRP A 206 1.10 13.05 16.54
C TRP A 206 -0.45 13.04 16.59
N SER A 207 -1.05 13.99 17.32
CA SER A 207 -2.52 14.12 17.39
C SER A 207 -3.14 14.29 16.01
N ARG A 208 -2.58 15.18 15.18
CA ARG A 208 -3.11 15.42 13.82
C ARG A 208 -3.00 14.21 12.91
N LEU A 209 -1.86 13.52 12.91
CA LEU A 209 -1.64 12.36 12.03
C LEU A 209 -2.47 11.16 12.49
N SER A 210 -2.53 10.89 13.79
CA SER A 210 -3.34 9.80 14.35
C SER A 210 -4.84 10.00 14.12
N GLU A 211 -5.34 11.24 14.18
CA GLU A 211 -6.73 11.55 13.83
C GLU A 211 -7.05 11.18 12.38
N LEU A 212 -6.16 11.50 11.43
CA LEU A 212 -6.34 11.13 10.03
C LEU A 212 -6.29 9.62 9.81
N LEU A 213 -5.34 8.93 10.44
CA LEU A 213 -5.22 7.47 10.38
C LEU A 213 -6.42 6.75 11.01
N SER A 214 -7.18 7.41 11.89
CA SER A 214 -8.42 6.85 12.45
C SER A 214 -9.60 6.83 11.45
N ARG A 215 -9.43 7.45 10.27
CA ARG A 215 -10.47 7.60 9.23
C ARG A 215 -10.00 7.12 7.84
N PRO A 216 -9.56 5.86 7.73
CA PRO A 216 -8.95 5.35 6.50
C PRO A 216 -9.91 5.33 5.29
N ASP A 217 -11.21 5.24 5.52
CA ASP A 217 -12.28 5.28 4.51
C ASP A 217 -12.28 6.57 3.68
N ARG A 218 -11.75 7.67 4.23
CA ARG A 218 -11.77 8.99 3.58
C ARG A 218 -10.55 9.31 2.73
N LEU A 219 -9.54 8.44 2.72
CA LEU A 219 -8.25 8.77 2.14
C LEU A 219 -8.28 8.79 0.60
N ILE A 220 -9.12 7.96 -0.03
CA ILE A 220 -9.23 7.88 -1.50
C ILE A 220 -10.20 8.90 -2.11
N GLU A 221 -11.17 9.44 -1.37
CA GLU A 221 -12.28 10.21 -1.98
C GLU A 221 -11.90 11.60 -2.54
N THR A 222 -10.70 12.11 -2.29
CA THR A 222 -10.49 13.57 -2.28
C THR A 222 -9.14 14.02 -2.85
N ALA A 223 -9.13 14.42 -4.11
CA ALA A 223 -8.14 15.39 -4.61
C ALA A 223 -8.70 16.21 -5.77
N ASP A 224 -9.57 15.63 -6.60
CA ASP A 224 -10.22 16.29 -7.74
C ASP A 224 -11.74 16.05 -7.77
N GLY A 225 -12.45 16.41 -6.69
CA GLY A 225 -13.91 16.51 -6.68
C GLY A 225 -14.34 17.97 -6.70
N PRO A 226 -15.39 18.37 -7.45
CA PRO A 226 -15.98 19.70 -7.28
C PRO A 226 -16.30 19.89 -5.79
N SER A 227 -16.10 21.10 -5.30
CA SER A 227 -16.39 21.52 -3.92
C SER A 227 -17.60 20.76 -3.38
N ALA A 228 -17.52 20.24 -2.15
CA ALA A 228 -18.58 19.51 -1.46
C ALA A 228 -19.91 20.28 -1.31
N ALA A 229 -20.04 21.45 -1.95
CA ALA A 229 -21.25 22.22 -2.18
C ALA A 229 -22.18 21.66 -3.28
N ASP A 230 -21.71 20.81 -4.21
CA ASP A 230 -22.50 20.39 -5.40
C ASP A 230 -22.99 18.93 -5.40
N ARG A 231 -23.01 18.23 -4.27
CA ARG A 231 -23.79 16.97 -4.20
C ARG A 231 -25.27 17.33 -4.00
N PRO A 232 -26.18 17.00 -4.94
CA PRO A 232 -27.61 17.07 -4.65
C PRO A 232 -27.91 16.16 -3.47
N ARG A 233 -28.40 16.75 -2.37
CA ARG A 233 -28.96 15.99 -1.25
C ARG A 233 -30.20 15.26 -1.77
N PRO A 234 -30.32 13.94 -1.62
CA PRO A 234 -31.61 13.31 -1.73
C PRO A 234 -32.50 13.87 -0.62
N SER A 235 -33.57 14.52 -1.07
CA SER A 235 -34.70 14.95 -0.26
C SER A 235 -35.45 13.73 0.28
N GLY A 236 -35.65 13.70 1.60
CA GLY A 236 -36.81 13.06 2.22
C GLY A 236 -36.69 11.59 2.61
N LEU A 237 -36.90 11.37 3.92
CA LEU A 237 -37.58 10.24 4.59
C LEU A 237 -37.08 8.81 4.25
N VAL A 238 -36.74 7.97 5.22
CA VAL A 238 -37.65 7.43 6.24
C VAL A 238 -36.85 7.01 7.47
N ARG A 239 -37.33 7.41 8.65
CA ARG A 239 -36.98 6.82 9.96
C ARG A 239 -37.32 5.33 9.94
N SER A 240 -36.41 4.48 10.38
CA SER A 240 -36.81 3.17 10.91
C SER A 240 -36.09 2.92 12.24
N SER A 241 -36.92 2.71 13.26
CA SER A 241 -36.63 2.32 14.63
C SER A 241 -36.24 0.85 14.74
N THR A 242 -35.61 0.49 15.87
CA THR A 242 -35.09 -0.83 16.32
C THR A 242 -33.60 -1.00 16.00
N ILE A 243 -32.70 -1.31 16.93
CA ILE A 243 -32.71 -2.36 17.97
C ILE A 243 -31.99 -1.85 19.25
N ARG A 244 -32.37 -2.44 20.40
CA ARG A 244 -31.93 -2.18 21.79
C ARG A 244 -30.43 -2.30 22.02
#